data_AF-A0A254RLQ6-F1
#
_entry.id   AF-A0A254RLQ6-F1
#
_cell.length_a   1.000
_cell.length_b   1.000
_cell.length_c   1.000
_cell.angle_alpha   90.00
_cell.angle_beta   90.00
_cell.angle_gamma   90.00
#
_symmetry.space_group_name_H-M   'P 1'
#
loop_
_entity.id
_entity.type
_entity.pdbx_description
1 polymer ?
#
loop_
_entity_poly.entity_id
_entity_poly.type
_entity_poly.pdbx_seq_one_letter_code
_entity_poly.pdbx_strand_id
1 'polypeptide(L)'
;MKKKLFTLLLSAAAVALICNCGDDAVINADNNNNSNNPIIVTQPSFLYRDGDKNYIIDAYGFVTNEAGDTVALADIATGLIVALDSERTIIAQNVNFAELEILSPTIITEPAWVLHADKNYVIHPMNQHGVNIVTDGSGAAIGSMVFKTDSDGNPTTVGDIVDLEGNVLVGNVDLAELNIYQPNTNLNPTPVPVPVTSSSSNDNPGPGPVVTSSSSVDNPGNSSSSKTNSSSSTPKSSSSAAKSSSSSAKSSSSSAKSSSSNGGSGGCPAIKVKSGGSTGSGWATRYWDCCMPHCSWPEHGGQAKVCDSRGKNPIGNGSGSVCSGGAGAACTSQIPFTVDGCDEYGFAFAAVPASNGGQCGKCFQLTFTGEGHYSSTNGNTRKLKNQNKKLIVMVTNIGGDVNQGQFDIMIPGGGVGQFNGCAGMGWGAQGEQYGGLLSDCEKEHNYNAGKMASCLTEKCNKAFGSDEEAKKGCLFLATWMNAAGNPEHNYVEVECPEVLKKKY
;
A
#
# COMPACT_ATOMS: atom_id res chain seq x y z
N MET A 1 -37.68 30.50 -57.70
CA MET A 1 -37.39 29.22 -57.00
C MET A 1 -35.87 29.06 -56.87
N LYS A 2 -35.38 28.38 -55.81
CA LYS A 2 -33.99 28.45 -55.28
C LYS A 2 -33.73 29.79 -54.54
N LYS A 3 -33.01 29.86 -53.41
CA LYS A 3 -32.13 28.92 -52.67
C LYS A 3 -32.43 28.93 -51.16
N LYS A 4 -32.08 27.85 -50.44
CA LYS A 4 -31.88 27.87 -48.98
C LYS A 4 -30.53 28.52 -48.65
N LEU A 5 -30.42 29.19 -47.51
CA LEU A 5 -29.16 29.36 -46.78
C LEU A 5 -29.42 29.13 -45.28
N PHE A 6 -28.44 28.58 -44.58
CA PHE A 6 -28.51 28.14 -43.19
C PHE A 6 -27.49 28.97 -42.40
N THR A 7 -27.88 29.55 -41.26
CA THR A 7 -26.91 30.19 -40.35
C THR A 7 -27.37 30.00 -38.91
N LEU A 8 -26.51 29.39 -38.09
CA LEU A 8 -26.63 29.39 -36.63
C LEU A 8 -26.34 30.78 -36.07
N LEU A 9 -26.92 31.12 -34.92
CA LEU A 9 -26.32 32.05 -33.97
C LEU A 9 -26.80 31.73 -32.54
N LEU A 10 -25.84 31.69 -31.61
CA LEU A 10 -26.10 31.57 -30.17
C LEU A 10 -26.75 32.86 -29.64
N SER A 11 -27.58 32.72 -28.61
CA SER A 11 -28.01 33.83 -27.76
C SER A 11 -27.85 33.44 -26.29
N ALA A 12 -26.94 34.12 -25.59
CA ALA A 12 -26.80 34.02 -24.15
C ALA A 12 -27.97 34.74 -23.44
N ALA A 13 -28.30 34.29 -22.23
CA ALA A 13 -29.18 35.00 -21.32
C ALA A 13 -28.59 34.95 -19.91
N ALA A 14 -28.23 36.11 -19.38
CA ALA A 14 -27.91 36.31 -17.98
C ALA A 14 -29.11 36.97 -17.29
N VAL A 15 -29.51 36.49 -16.12
CA VAL A 15 -30.43 37.21 -15.21
C VAL A 15 -29.92 37.02 -13.78
N ALA A 16 -29.98 38.10 -12.99
CA ALA A 16 -29.38 38.20 -11.67
C ALA A 16 -30.22 37.52 -10.57
N LEU A 17 -29.55 37.09 -9.50
CA LEU A 17 -30.15 36.73 -8.23
C LEU A 17 -30.15 37.93 -7.28
N ILE A 18 -31.29 38.15 -6.61
CA ILE A 18 -31.51 39.19 -5.62
C ILE A 18 -31.51 38.52 -4.24
N CYS A 19 -30.69 39.01 -3.30
CA CYS A 19 -30.74 38.56 -1.92
C CYS A 19 -32.04 39.02 -1.23
N ASN A 20 -32.60 38.17 -0.38
CA ASN A 20 -33.49 38.61 0.69
C ASN A 20 -33.30 37.72 1.93
N CYS A 21 -33.07 38.32 3.10
CA CYS A 21 -32.83 37.62 4.36
C CYS A 21 -34.13 37.26 5.10
N GLY A 22 -34.02 36.36 6.07
CA GLY A 22 -35.09 36.04 7.03
C GLY A 22 -34.61 35.10 8.13
N ASP A 23 -34.23 35.67 9.27
CA ASP A 23 -33.89 34.96 10.53
C ASP A 23 -35.19 34.49 11.24
N ASP A 24 -35.22 33.67 12.31
CA ASP A 24 -34.23 33.40 13.36
C ASP A 24 -34.58 32.12 14.20
N ALA A 25 -33.72 31.76 15.18
CA ALA A 25 -33.75 30.66 16.18
C ALA A 25 -33.19 29.29 15.73
N VAL A 26 -31.87 28.99 15.77
CA VAL A 26 -30.92 28.88 16.93
C VAL A 26 -31.32 27.73 17.88
N ILE A 27 -30.51 26.69 18.17
CA ILE A 27 -29.17 26.61 18.80
C ILE A 27 -28.43 25.41 18.16
N ASN A 28 -27.12 25.38 17.83
CA ASN A 28 -26.06 26.41 17.76
C ASN A 28 -24.96 25.93 16.79
N ALA A 29 -24.08 26.85 16.36
CA ALA A 29 -22.69 26.58 15.96
C ALA A 29 -21.83 27.72 16.54
N ASP A 30 -20.66 27.41 17.11
CA ASP A 30 -19.82 28.45 17.71
C ASP A 30 -19.18 29.33 16.63
N ASN A 31 -19.63 30.59 16.56
CA ASN A 31 -19.08 31.59 15.65
C ASN A 31 -17.74 32.11 16.17
N ASN A 32 -16.64 31.58 15.63
CA ASN A 32 -15.39 32.31 15.52
C ASN A 32 -14.93 32.32 14.06
N ASN A 33 -14.67 33.52 13.54
CA ASN A 33 -14.16 33.71 12.17
C ASN A 33 -12.74 33.17 12.05
N ASN A 34 -12.61 31.93 11.61
CA ASN A 34 -11.55 31.52 10.69
C ASN A 34 -12.11 30.42 9.76
N SER A 35 -11.47 30.15 8.62
CA SER A 35 -12.02 29.25 7.59
C SER A 35 -12.37 27.87 8.15
N ASN A 36 -13.67 27.52 8.23
CA ASN A 36 -14.19 26.24 8.72
C ASN A 36 -13.95 25.07 7.75
N ASN A 37 -12.81 25.04 7.06
CA ASN A 37 -12.38 23.89 6.29
C ASN A 37 -11.69 22.89 7.24
N PRO A 38 -12.10 21.60 7.26
CA PRO A 38 -11.42 20.58 8.06
C PRO A 38 -9.94 20.47 7.63
N ILE A 39 -9.03 20.52 8.60
CA ILE A 39 -7.62 20.20 8.36
C ILE A 39 -7.52 18.69 8.18
N ILE A 40 -7.36 18.26 6.93
CA ILE A 40 -7.27 16.84 6.56
C ILE A 40 -5.85 16.34 6.79
N VAL A 41 -5.70 15.37 7.69
CA VAL A 41 -4.44 14.65 7.93
C VAL A 41 -4.59 13.16 7.59
N THR A 42 -3.53 12.55 7.08
CA THR A 42 -3.47 11.12 6.73
C THR A 42 -2.98 10.23 7.89
N GLN A 43 -2.36 10.84 8.90
CA GLN A 43 -1.83 10.21 10.11
C GLN A 43 -2.12 11.11 11.32
N PRO A 44 -2.10 10.59 12.56
CA PRO A 44 -2.29 11.42 13.75
C PRO A 44 -1.20 12.50 13.82
N SER A 45 -1.60 13.76 13.91
CA SER A 45 -0.70 14.91 13.85
C SER A 45 -1.08 15.96 14.89
N PHE A 46 -0.10 16.63 15.48
CA PHE A 46 -0.34 17.78 16.34
C PHE A 46 -0.66 19.00 15.49
N LEU A 47 -1.62 19.81 15.93
CA LEU A 47 -1.88 21.12 15.37
C LEU A 47 -1.23 22.18 16.24
N TYR A 48 -0.19 22.82 15.70
CA TYR A 48 0.41 24.02 16.26
C TYR A 48 -0.15 25.25 15.57
N ARG A 49 -0.53 26.27 16.34
CA ARG A 49 -1.10 27.53 15.82
C ARG A 49 -0.20 28.70 16.20
N ASP A 50 0.22 29.49 15.22
CA ASP A 50 1.02 30.69 15.38
C ASP A 50 0.32 31.88 14.71
N GLY A 51 -0.42 32.65 15.52
CA GLY A 51 -1.35 33.66 15.03
C GLY A 51 -2.39 33.05 14.08
N ASP A 52 -2.46 33.56 12.86
CA ASP A 52 -3.38 33.09 11.82
C ASP A 52 -2.87 31.85 11.07
N LYS A 53 -1.66 31.35 11.36
CA LYS A 53 -1.07 30.18 10.67
C LYS A 53 -1.31 28.89 11.44
N ASN A 54 -1.82 27.90 10.72
CA ASN A 54 -1.88 26.52 11.19
C ASN A 54 -0.67 25.73 10.66
N TYR A 55 -0.01 25.01 11.55
CA TYR A 55 1.13 24.14 11.30
C TYR A 55 0.77 22.72 11.74
N ILE A 56 0.69 21.80 10.78
CA ILE A 56 0.44 20.38 11.06
C ILE A 56 1.79 19.71 11.31
N ILE A 57 1.97 19.11 12.48
CA ILE A 57 3.22 18.49 12.90
C ILE A 57 2.99 16.99 13.08
N ASP A 58 3.63 16.17 12.26
CA ASP A 58 3.50 14.72 12.39
C ASP A 58 4.33 14.14 13.55
N ALA A 59 4.16 12.85 13.81
CA ALA A 59 4.88 12.13 14.86
C ALA A 59 6.42 12.06 14.66
N TYR A 60 6.94 12.44 13.49
CA TYR A 60 8.38 12.50 13.18
C TYR A 60 8.92 13.94 13.26
N GLY A 61 8.05 14.91 13.52
CA GLY A 61 8.40 16.32 13.58
C GLY A 61 8.45 17.00 12.22
N PHE A 62 7.94 16.41 11.13
CA PHE A 62 7.75 17.17 9.90
C PHE A 62 6.59 18.13 10.07
N VAL A 63 6.82 19.39 9.72
CA VAL A 63 5.83 20.46 9.87
C VAL A 63 5.37 20.92 8.50
N THR A 64 4.10 20.69 8.17
CA THR A 64 3.48 21.20 6.95
C THR A 64 2.61 22.44 7.21
N ASN A 65 2.48 23.27 6.19
CA ASN A 65 1.47 24.33 6.16
C ASN A 65 0.08 23.75 5.79
N GLU A 66 -0.94 24.59 5.73
CA GLU A 66 -2.31 24.23 5.32
C GLU A 66 -2.43 23.78 3.85
N ALA A 67 -1.46 24.11 3.00
CA ALA A 67 -1.39 23.63 1.62
C ALA A 67 -0.75 22.23 1.48
N GLY A 68 -0.21 21.69 2.59
CA GLY A 68 0.48 20.40 2.62
C GLY A 68 1.98 20.46 2.34
N ASP A 69 2.57 21.64 2.11
CA ASP A 69 4.01 21.79 1.89
C ASP A 69 4.77 21.63 3.21
N THR A 70 5.83 20.83 3.24
CA THR A 70 6.76 20.78 4.38
C THR A 70 7.56 22.09 4.46
N VAL A 71 7.34 22.86 5.52
CA VAL A 71 7.90 24.21 5.72
C VAL A 71 8.85 24.30 6.92
N ALA A 72 8.81 23.35 7.84
CA ALA A 72 9.62 23.35 9.06
C ALA A 72 9.90 21.93 9.58
N LEU A 73 10.78 21.84 10.57
CA LEU A 73 11.02 20.67 11.39
C LEU A 73 10.80 21.03 12.87
N ALA A 74 10.18 20.12 13.60
CA ALA A 74 9.92 20.22 15.02
C ALA A 74 10.70 19.14 15.79
N ASP A 75 11.51 19.57 16.74
CA ASP A 75 12.02 18.67 17.78
C ASP A 75 10.97 18.58 18.90
N ILE A 76 10.17 17.53 18.82
CA ILE A 76 9.09 17.23 19.78
C ILE A 76 9.64 17.04 21.20
N ALA A 77 10.88 16.60 21.36
CA ALA A 77 11.48 16.36 22.68
C ALA A 77 11.95 17.66 23.38
N THR A 78 12.32 18.69 22.61
CA THR A 78 12.75 20.00 23.16
C THR A 78 11.70 21.11 23.00
N GLY A 79 10.63 20.88 22.24
CA GLY A 79 9.60 21.88 21.99
C GLY A 79 10.04 22.97 21.00
N LEU A 80 11.02 22.68 20.13
CA LEU A 80 11.61 23.63 19.20
C LEU A 80 11.09 23.41 17.78
N ILE A 81 10.61 24.46 17.12
CA ILE A 81 10.15 24.44 15.72
C ILE A 81 11.00 25.39 14.89
N VAL A 82 11.60 24.89 13.80
CA VAL A 82 12.56 25.61 12.95
C VAL A 82 12.16 25.49 11.48
N ALA A 83 12.04 26.62 10.80
CA ALA A 83 11.77 26.70 9.37
C ALA A 83 12.86 26.04 8.52
N LEU A 84 12.47 25.50 7.37
CA LEU A 84 13.35 24.97 6.33
C LEU A 84 13.89 26.06 5.38
N ASP A 85 13.74 27.34 5.74
CA ASP A 85 14.35 28.45 5.01
C ASP A 85 15.89 28.47 5.17
N SER A 86 16.55 29.32 4.38
CA SER A 86 18.01 29.44 4.37
C SER A 86 18.60 30.00 5.67
N GLU A 87 17.79 30.68 6.50
CA GLU A 87 18.21 31.31 7.75
C GLU A 87 17.95 30.42 8.97
N ARG A 88 17.18 29.34 8.79
CA ARG A 88 16.67 28.44 9.85
C ARG A 88 15.88 29.22 10.89
N THR A 89 14.93 30.02 10.43
CA THR A 89 14.09 30.85 11.29
C THR A 89 13.41 30.00 12.36
N ILE A 90 13.55 30.38 13.62
CA ILE A 90 12.84 29.73 14.73
C ILE A 90 11.38 30.19 14.67
N ILE A 91 10.47 29.25 14.42
CA ILE A 91 9.02 29.49 14.43
C ILE A 91 8.53 29.50 15.89
N ALA A 92 8.98 28.54 16.69
CA ALA A 92 8.56 28.43 18.09
C ALA A 92 9.63 27.76 18.96
N GLN A 93 9.59 28.03 20.27
CA GLN A 93 10.43 27.37 21.28
C GLN A 93 9.61 27.05 22.53
N ASN A 94 10.00 26.00 23.25
CA ASN A 94 9.33 25.53 24.47
C ASN A 94 7.85 25.14 24.23
N VAL A 95 7.51 24.69 23.02
CA VAL A 95 6.18 24.18 22.67
C VAL A 95 5.89 22.91 23.47
N ASN A 96 4.84 22.95 24.30
CA ASN A 96 4.38 21.76 25.01
C ASN A 96 3.49 20.90 24.11
N PHE A 97 4.10 19.95 23.40
CA PHE A 97 3.39 19.05 22.48
C PHE A 97 2.28 18.22 23.14
N ALA A 98 2.31 18.01 24.47
CA ALA A 98 1.26 17.31 25.20
C ALA A 98 -0.03 18.14 25.42
N GLU A 99 0.03 19.45 25.17
CA GLU A 99 -1.11 20.39 25.25
C GLU A 99 -1.67 20.78 23.88
N LEU A 100 -1.05 20.32 22.78
CA LEU A 100 -1.53 20.58 21.43
C LEU A 100 -2.73 19.70 21.07
N GLU A 101 -3.61 20.25 20.24
CA GLU A 101 -4.72 19.53 19.62
C GLU A 101 -4.17 18.41 18.72
N ILE A 102 -4.65 17.17 18.88
CA ILE A 102 -4.26 16.03 18.03
C ILE A 102 -5.34 15.83 16.98
N LEU A 103 -4.99 16.14 15.73
CA LEU A 103 -5.82 15.87 14.56
C LEU A 103 -5.82 14.36 14.28
N SER A 104 -7.03 13.79 14.21
CA SER A 104 -7.21 12.38 13.84
C SER A 104 -7.16 12.21 12.31
N PRO A 105 -6.64 11.08 11.80
CA PRO A 105 -6.68 10.75 10.38
C PRO A 105 -8.10 10.89 9.82
N THR A 106 -8.20 11.43 8.61
CA THR A 106 -9.45 11.46 7.84
C THR A 106 -9.26 10.71 6.55
N ILE A 107 -9.81 9.50 6.49
CA ILE A 107 -9.68 8.58 5.36
C ILE A 107 -10.65 9.00 4.25
N ILE A 108 -10.07 9.34 3.10
CA ILE A 108 -10.80 9.77 1.90
C ILE A 108 -10.39 8.80 0.78
N THR A 109 -11.36 7.99 0.34
CA THR A 109 -11.20 6.87 -0.59
C THR A 109 -11.54 7.24 -2.03
N GLU A 110 -12.50 8.14 -2.21
CA GLU A 110 -12.90 8.71 -3.50
C GLU A 110 -13.12 10.23 -3.30
N PRO A 111 -13.20 11.05 -4.37
CA PRO A 111 -13.43 12.49 -4.21
C PRO A 111 -14.73 12.77 -3.45
N ALA A 112 -14.62 13.30 -2.24
CA ALA A 112 -15.72 13.39 -1.27
C ALA A 112 -15.76 14.76 -0.60
N TRP A 113 -16.93 15.18 -0.15
CA TRP A 113 -17.07 16.35 0.71
C TRP A 113 -16.72 15.96 2.15
N VAL A 114 -16.07 16.85 2.89
CA VAL A 114 -15.82 16.65 4.32
C VAL A 114 -16.42 17.79 5.11
N LEU A 115 -17.32 17.45 6.04
CA LEU A 115 -17.90 18.37 7.02
C LEU A 115 -17.25 18.12 8.39
N HIS A 116 -16.79 19.18 9.04
CA HIS A 116 -16.34 19.14 10.44
C HIS A 116 -17.49 19.55 11.37
N ALA A 117 -17.79 18.71 12.36
CA ALA A 117 -18.73 19.03 13.45
C ALA A 117 -18.18 18.47 14.78
N ASP A 118 -18.86 17.52 15.43
CA ASP A 118 -18.29 16.75 16.55
C ASP A 118 -17.12 15.83 16.12
N LYS A 119 -17.07 15.54 14.82
CA LYS A 119 -16.05 14.76 14.11
C LYS A 119 -16.06 15.14 12.63
N ASN A 120 -15.14 14.56 11.85
CA ASN A 120 -15.19 14.63 10.40
C ASN A 120 -16.21 13.63 9.86
N TYR A 121 -17.20 14.13 9.12
CA TYR A 121 -18.13 13.38 8.29
C TYR A 121 -17.64 13.44 6.85
N VAL A 122 -17.24 12.29 6.29
CA VAL A 122 -16.85 12.16 4.89
C VAL A 122 -18.08 11.72 4.10
N ILE A 123 -18.62 12.64 3.31
CA ILE A 123 -19.83 12.45 2.51
C ILE A 123 -19.39 12.02 1.12
N HIS A 124 -19.54 10.72 0.84
CA HIS A 124 -19.14 10.14 -0.44
C HIS A 124 -20.16 10.53 -1.53
N PRO A 125 -19.72 10.66 -2.80
CA PRO A 125 -20.61 10.93 -3.92
C PRO A 125 -21.66 9.83 -4.08
N MET A 126 -22.75 10.16 -4.75
CA MET A 126 -23.89 9.26 -4.88
C MET A 126 -23.47 7.98 -5.62
N ASN A 127 -23.54 6.85 -4.94
CA ASN A 127 -23.10 5.58 -5.51
C ASN A 127 -24.08 5.08 -6.60
N GLN A 128 -23.72 3.99 -7.28
CA GLN A 128 -24.52 3.35 -8.33
C GLN A 128 -25.93 2.89 -7.90
N HIS A 129 -26.25 2.94 -6.60
CA HIS A 129 -27.55 2.60 -6.02
C HIS A 129 -28.37 3.84 -5.61
N GLY A 130 -27.89 5.06 -5.89
CA GLY A 130 -28.59 6.31 -5.58
C GLY A 130 -28.46 6.77 -4.12
N VAL A 131 -27.43 6.31 -3.41
CA VAL A 131 -27.21 6.64 -1.98
C VAL A 131 -25.85 7.32 -1.79
N ASN A 132 -25.85 8.46 -1.11
CA ASN A 132 -24.65 9.09 -0.58
C ASN A 132 -24.33 8.44 0.78
N ILE A 133 -23.30 7.59 0.81
CA ILE A 133 -22.81 7.00 2.06
C ILE A 133 -22.06 8.08 2.83
N VAL A 134 -22.23 8.11 4.15
CA VAL A 134 -21.45 8.97 5.05
C VAL A 134 -20.61 8.09 5.96
N THR A 135 -19.29 8.29 5.94
CA THR A 135 -18.36 7.66 6.87
C THR A 135 -17.86 8.68 7.90
N ASP A 136 -17.38 8.22 9.04
CA ASP A 136 -16.54 9.04 9.89
C ASP A 136 -15.12 9.20 9.30
N GLY A 137 -14.27 9.98 9.97
CA GLY A 137 -12.87 10.16 9.57
C GLY A 137 -12.03 8.88 9.59
N SER A 138 -12.43 7.81 10.31
CA SER A 138 -11.76 6.51 10.24
C SER A 138 -12.16 5.67 9.01
N GLY A 139 -13.09 6.16 8.20
CA GLY A 139 -13.64 5.44 7.06
C GLY A 139 -14.73 4.42 7.43
N ALA A 140 -15.19 4.40 8.70
CA ALA A 140 -16.31 3.55 9.11
C ALA A 140 -17.63 4.16 8.64
N ALA A 141 -18.49 3.36 7.99
CA ALA A 141 -19.82 3.82 7.57
C ALA A 141 -20.71 4.06 8.80
N ILE A 142 -21.17 5.30 8.96
CA ILE A 142 -22.00 5.74 10.09
C ILE A 142 -23.41 6.15 9.67
N GLY A 143 -23.68 6.31 8.37
CA GLY A 143 -24.93 6.88 7.93
C GLY A 143 -25.03 7.15 6.43
N SER A 144 -25.98 8.01 6.07
CA SER A 144 -26.19 8.51 4.70
C SER A 144 -26.60 9.98 4.68
N MET A 145 -26.53 10.63 3.52
CA MET A 145 -27.09 11.97 3.33
C MET A 145 -28.44 11.90 2.61
N VAL A 146 -29.44 12.58 3.17
CA VAL A 146 -30.81 12.66 2.65
C VAL A 146 -31.08 14.07 2.17
N PHE A 147 -31.14 14.28 0.86
CA PHE A 147 -31.40 15.60 0.28
C PHE A 147 -32.85 16.06 0.46
N LYS A 148 -33.02 17.36 0.70
CA LYS A 148 -34.33 18.03 0.71
C LYS A 148 -34.78 18.26 -0.72
N THR A 149 -36.07 18.11 -0.98
CA THR A 149 -36.65 18.39 -2.30
C THR A 149 -37.16 19.83 -2.40
N ASP A 150 -37.05 20.42 -3.58
CA ASP A 150 -37.72 21.67 -3.92
C ASP A 150 -39.25 21.48 -4.05
N SER A 151 -39.96 22.56 -4.39
CA SER A 151 -41.42 22.55 -4.58
C SER A 151 -41.91 21.69 -5.75
N ASP A 152 -41.02 21.35 -6.69
CA ASP A 152 -41.30 20.53 -7.87
C ASP A 152 -40.88 19.05 -7.65
N GLY A 153 -40.29 18.73 -6.50
CA GLY A 153 -39.88 17.39 -6.09
C GLY A 153 -38.44 17.01 -6.47
N ASN A 154 -37.62 17.95 -6.96
CA ASN A 154 -36.22 17.67 -7.32
C ASN A 154 -35.32 17.77 -6.07
N PRO A 155 -34.30 16.91 -5.92
CA PRO A 155 -33.33 17.04 -4.82
C PRO A 155 -32.50 18.33 -4.97
N THR A 156 -32.37 19.06 -3.88
CA THR A 156 -31.51 20.24 -3.74
C THR A 156 -30.09 19.83 -3.31
N THR A 157 -29.15 20.78 -3.26
CA THR A 157 -27.80 20.56 -2.68
C THR A 157 -27.80 20.45 -1.15
N VAL A 158 -28.93 20.82 -0.52
CA VAL A 158 -29.12 20.81 0.94
C VAL A 158 -29.73 19.49 1.39
N GLY A 159 -29.17 18.89 2.43
CA GLY A 159 -29.67 17.64 3.01
C GLY A 159 -29.41 17.51 4.49
N ASP A 160 -29.93 16.45 5.08
CA ASP A 160 -29.65 16.06 6.46
C ASP A 160 -28.79 14.77 6.44
N ILE A 161 -27.72 14.73 7.22
CA ILE A 161 -26.95 13.51 7.50
C ILE A 161 -27.74 12.71 8.54
N VAL A 162 -28.04 11.46 8.22
CA VAL A 162 -28.75 10.52 9.11
C VAL A 162 -27.88 9.31 9.44
N ASP A 163 -28.08 8.70 10.60
CA ASP A 163 -27.43 7.43 10.98
C ASP A 163 -27.99 6.22 10.21
N LEU A 164 -27.47 5.02 10.51
CA LEU A 164 -27.90 3.76 9.88
C LEU A 164 -29.35 3.38 10.22
N GLU A 165 -29.90 3.94 11.29
CA GLU A 165 -31.28 3.77 11.75
C GLU A 165 -32.23 4.87 11.22
N GLY A 166 -31.70 5.92 10.60
CA GLY A 166 -32.44 7.04 10.00
C GLY A 166 -32.66 8.26 10.91
N ASN A 167 -31.99 8.35 12.07
CA ASN A 167 -32.04 9.54 12.93
C ASN A 167 -31.09 10.62 12.41
N VAL A 168 -31.50 11.89 12.45
CA VAL A 168 -30.65 13.01 12.01
C VAL A 168 -29.46 13.19 12.95
N LEU A 169 -28.25 13.08 12.40
CA LEU A 169 -26.97 13.41 13.05
C LEU A 169 -26.62 14.88 12.84
N VAL A 170 -26.76 15.40 11.61
CA VAL A 170 -26.51 16.80 11.27
C VAL A 170 -27.55 17.27 10.25
N GLY A 171 -28.26 18.37 10.52
CA GLY A 171 -29.29 18.90 9.63
C GLY A 171 -28.82 20.10 8.80
N ASN A 172 -29.45 20.31 7.64
CA ASN A 172 -29.24 21.44 6.72
C ASN A 172 -27.81 21.60 6.18
N VAL A 173 -27.12 20.48 5.87
CA VAL A 173 -25.81 20.49 5.23
C VAL A 173 -25.98 20.83 3.74
N ASP A 174 -25.40 21.95 3.27
CA ASP A 174 -25.34 22.28 1.84
C ASP A 174 -24.00 21.83 1.23
N LEU A 175 -24.05 20.89 0.28
CA LEU A 175 -22.85 20.42 -0.42
C LEU A 175 -22.23 21.48 -1.35
N ALA A 176 -22.94 22.55 -1.68
CA ALA A 176 -22.39 23.65 -2.47
C ALA A 176 -21.40 24.54 -1.67
N GLU A 177 -21.49 24.51 -0.33
CA GLU A 177 -20.60 25.27 0.57
C GLU A 177 -19.38 24.46 1.04
N LEU A 178 -19.36 23.15 0.80
CA LEU A 178 -18.28 22.26 1.22
C LEU A 178 -17.22 22.02 0.14
N ASN A 179 -15.96 21.99 0.54
CA ASN A 179 -14.84 21.57 -0.31
C ASN A 179 -14.92 20.07 -0.63
N ILE A 180 -14.64 19.73 -1.90
CA ILE A 180 -14.37 18.35 -2.32
C ILE A 180 -12.88 18.07 -2.15
N TYR A 181 -12.57 17.11 -1.29
CA TYR A 181 -11.21 16.63 -1.05
C TYR A 181 -10.90 15.43 -1.95
N GLN A 182 -9.69 15.38 -2.48
CA GLN A 182 -9.23 14.26 -3.30
C GLN A 182 -8.87 13.04 -2.43
N PRO A 183 -8.85 11.81 -2.99
CA PRO A 183 -8.45 10.62 -2.26
C PRO A 183 -7.07 10.78 -1.66
N ASN A 184 -7.00 10.66 -0.34
CA ASN A 184 -5.74 10.64 0.42
C ASN A 184 -5.35 9.21 0.85
N THR A 185 -6.22 8.24 0.58
CA THR A 185 -5.93 6.81 0.65
C THR A 185 -5.87 6.22 -0.76
N ASN A 186 -4.80 5.50 -1.06
CA ASN A 186 -4.73 4.68 -2.27
C ASN A 186 -5.64 3.47 -2.08
N LEU A 187 -6.81 3.50 -2.70
CA LEU A 187 -7.83 2.45 -2.64
C LEU A 187 -7.26 1.04 -2.88
N ASN A 188 -7.62 0.13 -1.97
CA ASN A 188 -8.07 -1.20 -2.38
C ASN A 188 -9.54 -1.33 -1.95
N PRO A 189 -10.45 -1.87 -2.78
CA PRO A 189 -11.88 -1.64 -2.61
C PRO A 189 -12.51 -2.43 -1.46
N THR A 190 -13.69 -1.97 -1.05
CA THR A 190 -14.51 -2.45 0.06
C THR A 190 -14.78 -3.96 0.04
N PRO A 191 -14.87 -4.61 1.23
CA PRO A 191 -15.42 -5.96 1.34
C PRO A 191 -16.91 -5.98 0.94
N VAL A 192 -17.26 -6.78 -0.05
CA VAL A 192 -18.67 -7.08 -0.38
C VAL A 192 -19.23 -8.11 0.62
N PRO A 193 -20.51 -8.01 1.06
CA PRO A 193 -21.03 -8.84 2.16
C PRO A 193 -21.21 -10.33 1.81
N VAL A 194 -21.16 -11.19 2.83
CA VAL A 194 -21.49 -12.62 2.72
C VAL A 194 -23.01 -12.80 2.92
N PRO A 195 -23.74 -13.65 2.15
CA PRO A 195 -25.11 -13.30 1.78
C PRO A 195 -26.23 -14.08 2.50
N VAL A 196 -27.43 -13.49 2.48
CA VAL A 196 -28.71 -14.23 2.35
C VAL A 196 -29.51 -13.71 1.15
N THR A 197 -29.84 -14.62 0.23
CA THR A 197 -30.90 -14.58 -0.81
C THR A 197 -31.54 -13.21 -1.17
N SER A 198 -31.56 -12.75 -2.44
CA SER A 198 -32.11 -13.49 -3.59
C SER A 198 -31.75 -12.89 -4.98
N SER A 199 -31.69 -13.75 -6.00
CA SER A 199 -32.13 -13.51 -7.40
C SER A 199 -31.47 -12.46 -8.32
N SER A 200 -30.58 -12.97 -9.19
CA SER A 200 -30.70 -12.98 -10.67
C SER A 200 -30.29 -11.77 -11.57
N SER A 201 -29.49 -12.12 -12.60
CA SER A 201 -29.50 -11.62 -14.01
C SER A 201 -28.58 -10.46 -14.45
N ASN A 202 -27.40 -10.85 -14.98
CA ASN A 202 -26.85 -10.59 -16.32
C ASN A 202 -26.78 -9.18 -17.00
N ASP A 203 -25.55 -8.91 -17.49
CA ASP A 203 -25.14 -8.33 -18.80
C ASP A 203 -25.22 -6.80 -19.11
N ASN A 204 -24.02 -6.18 -19.14
CA ASN A 204 -23.33 -5.42 -20.24
C ASN A 204 -24.17 -4.90 -21.46
N PRO A 205 -23.81 -3.80 -22.20
CA PRO A 205 -22.46 -3.22 -22.39
C PRO A 205 -22.34 -1.66 -22.49
N GLY A 206 -21.13 -1.13 -22.77
CA GLY A 206 -20.81 0.31 -23.01
C GLY A 206 -21.22 0.84 -24.42
N PRO A 207 -20.46 1.74 -25.12
CA PRO A 207 -19.18 2.42 -24.78
C PRO A 207 -18.99 3.91 -25.23
N GLY A 208 -18.15 4.69 -24.51
CA GLY A 208 -17.39 5.89 -24.99
C GLY A 208 -18.15 7.11 -25.58
N PRO A 209 -17.48 8.08 -26.27
CA PRO A 209 -16.01 8.29 -26.43
C PRO A 209 -15.51 9.78 -26.46
N VAL A 210 -14.17 9.98 -26.63
CA VAL A 210 -13.41 11.20 -27.08
C VAL A 210 -13.48 12.52 -26.25
N VAL A 211 -12.54 13.51 -26.31
CA VAL A 211 -11.58 13.93 -27.38
C VAL A 211 -10.30 14.68 -26.85
N THR A 212 -9.10 14.36 -27.42
CA THR A 212 -7.96 15.25 -27.89
C THR A 212 -7.42 16.45 -27.06
N SER A 213 -6.18 16.98 -27.20
CA SER A 213 -5.11 16.96 -28.25
C SER A 213 -3.79 17.58 -27.65
N SER A 214 -2.62 17.73 -28.29
CA SER A 214 -1.92 17.16 -29.48
C SER A 214 -0.47 17.69 -29.56
N SER A 215 0.53 16.86 -29.91
CA SER A 215 1.74 17.22 -30.70
C SER A 215 2.72 16.02 -30.82
N SER A 216 3.47 15.79 -31.91
CA SER A 216 3.42 16.33 -33.29
C SER A 216 4.34 15.53 -34.26
N VAL A 217 4.04 15.64 -35.57
CA VAL A 217 4.86 15.43 -36.79
C VAL A 217 5.41 14.04 -37.26
N ASP A 218 5.00 13.75 -38.50
CA ASP A 218 5.75 13.26 -39.67
C ASP A 218 5.80 11.78 -40.14
N ASN A 219 5.80 11.68 -41.48
CA ASN A 219 5.52 10.54 -42.39
C ASN A 219 6.87 10.14 -43.11
N PRO A 220 6.97 9.21 -44.10
CA PRO A 220 5.90 8.47 -44.79
C PRO A 220 6.11 6.97 -45.12
N GLY A 221 4.98 6.26 -45.20
CA GLY A 221 4.58 5.45 -46.37
C GLY A 221 5.23 4.09 -46.65
N ASN A 222 4.38 3.05 -46.75
CA ASN A 222 4.38 2.17 -47.94
C ASN A 222 3.03 1.46 -48.13
N SER A 223 2.68 1.16 -49.38
CA SER A 223 1.45 0.42 -49.76
C SER A 223 1.81 -0.82 -50.56
N SER A 224 1.44 -2.01 -50.10
CA SER A 224 1.02 -3.12 -50.96
C SER A 224 0.37 -4.24 -50.15
N SER A 225 -0.54 -4.98 -50.79
CA SER A 225 -1.42 -5.96 -50.15
C SER A 225 -1.14 -7.39 -50.64
N SER A 226 -1.63 -8.37 -49.86
CA SER A 226 -2.47 -9.48 -50.33
C SER A 226 -2.06 -10.93 -49.97
N LYS A 227 -3.07 -11.66 -49.47
CA LYS A 227 -3.41 -13.09 -49.73
C LYS A 227 -2.54 -14.24 -49.18
N THR A 228 -3.13 -14.94 -48.19
CA THR A 228 -3.46 -16.39 -48.19
C THR A 228 -2.59 -17.36 -49.03
N ASN A 229 -2.02 -18.41 -48.41
CA ASN A 229 -2.71 -19.71 -48.24
C ASN A 229 -1.94 -20.77 -47.40
N SER A 230 -2.71 -21.56 -46.64
CA SER A 230 -2.64 -23.00 -46.32
C SER A 230 -1.33 -23.83 -46.30
N SER A 231 -1.29 -24.73 -45.30
CA SER A 231 -0.75 -26.12 -45.32
C SER A 231 0.78 -26.31 -45.39
N SER A 232 1.39 -27.43 -45.00
CA SER A 232 1.13 -28.43 -43.94
C SER A 232 2.29 -29.44 -43.95
N SER A 233 2.85 -29.84 -42.80
CA SER A 233 3.44 -31.19 -42.58
C SER A 233 4.09 -31.34 -41.20
N THR A 234 3.59 -32.29 -40.44
CA THR A 234 4.42 -33.17 -39.57
C THR A 234 4.38 -34.56 -40.22
N PRO A 235 5.30 -35.50 -39.89
CA PRO A 235 4.99 -36.37 -38.74
C PRO A 235 6.21 -37.04 -38.03
N LYS A 236 5.96 -37.55 -36.79
CA LYS A 236 6.42 -38.86 -36.24
C LYS A 236 7.95 -39.15 -36.04
N SER A 237 8.43 -39.96 -35.08
CA SER A 237 7.88 -40.68 -33.89
C SER A 237 9.02 -40.81 -32.84
N SER A 238 8.83 -40.67 -31.52
CA SER A 238 8.44 -41.69 -30.49
C SER A 238 9.56 -42.41 -29.70
N SER A 239 9.56 -42.17 -28.38
CA SER A 239 9.59 -43.15 -27.26
C SER A 239 10.75 -44.16 -27.05
N SER A 240 11.32 -44.12 -25.83
CA SER A 240 11.41 -45.21 -24.81
C SER A 240 12.64 -45.00 -23.90
N ALA A 241 12.83 -45.50 -22.68
CA ALA A 241 12.01 -45.93 -21.53
C ALA A 241 12.80 -47.04 -20.80
N ALA A 242 13.33 -46.78 -19.59
CA ALA A 242 14.02 -47.77 -18.74
C ALA A 242 13.76 -47.52 -17.24
N LYS A 243 14.26 -48.40 -16.36
CA LYS A 243 13.64 -48.70 -15.04
C LYS A 243 14.59 -49.47 -14.10
N SER A 244 14.16 -49.70 -12.84
CA SER A 244 14.67 -50.70 -11.86
C SER A 244 15.99 -50.36 -11.11
N SER A 245 16.26 -50.81 -9.87
CA SER A 245 15.41 -51.34 -8.76
C SER A 245 16.20 -51.55 -7.43
N SER A 246 15.54 -51.28 -6.29
CA SER A 246 15.63 -51.92 -4.95
C SER A 246 16.92 -52.57 -4.38
N SER A 247 17.24 -52.25 -3.11
CA SER A 247 17.53 -53.27 -2.06
C SER A 247 17.35 -52.68 -0.63
N SER A 248 17.08 -53.53 0.36
CA SER A 248 16.73 -53.16 1.75
C SER A 248 17.76 -53.65 2.77
N ALA A 249 17.96 -52.93 3.88
CA ALA A 249 18.69 -53.44 5.05
C ALA A 249 18.14 -52.87 6.38
N LYS A 250 18.44 -53.56 7.49
CA LYS A 250 17.76 -53.44 8.80
C LYS A 250 18.62 -52.72 9.86
N SER A 251 17.92 -52.23 10.88
CA SER A 251 18.33 -51.62 12.14
C SER A 251 19.56 -52.20 12.85
N SER A 252 20.35 -51.33 13.52
CA SER A 252 20.84 -51.59 14.88
C SER A 252 21.31 -50.28 15.57
N SER A 253 21.16 -50.23 16.90
CA SER A 253 21.38 -49.08 17.76
C SER A 253 22.75 -49.07 18.43
N SER A 254 23.37 -47.91 18.62
CA SER A 254 24.32 -47.66 19.71
C SER A 254 24.40 -46.16 20.05
N SER A 255 24.47 -45.85 21.34
CA SER A 255 24.37 -44.48 21.88
C SER A 255 25.71 -43.96 22.41
N ALA A 256 25.97 -42.66 22.22
CA ALA A 256 27.06 -41.86 22.83
C ALA A 256 28.50 -42.24 22.36
N LYS A 257 29.52 -41.37 22.43
CA LYS A 257 29.65 -40.09 23.14
C LYS A 257 30.67 -39.15 22.46
N SER A 258 30.29 -37.87 22.30
CA SER A 258 31.08 -36.66 22.00
C SER A 258 32.61 -36.75 21.75
N SER A 259 33.04 -36.16 20.62
CA SER A 259 34.26 -35.32 20.58
C SER A 259 34.01 -34.11 19.67
N SER A 260 34.46 -32.93 20.10
CA SER A 260 34.19 -31.64 19.48
C SER A 260 35.06 -31.37 18.24
N SER A 261 34.43 -31.06 17.10
CA SER A 261 35.09 -30.39 15.97
C SER A 261 34.19 -29.28 15.42
N ASN A 262 34.73 -28.06 15.41
CA ASN A 262 34.06 -26.89 14.85
C ASN A 262 34.29 -26.90 13.32
N GLY A 263 33.27 -27.21 12.53
CA GLY A 263 33.35 -27.36 11.08
C GLY A 263 31.96 -27.52 10.47
N GLY A 264 31.67 -26.79 9.39
CA GLY A 264 30.30 -26.59 8.91
C GLY A 264 29.61 -27.86 8.40
N SER A 265 28.33 -27.97 8.70
CA SER A 265 27.37 -28.87 8.03
C SER A 265 26.06 -28.12 7.86
N GLY A 266 25.36 -28.37 6.75
CA GLY A 266 24.04 -27.78 6.48
C GLY A 266 23.07 -28.09 7.62
N GLY A 267 22.38 -27.06 8.10
CA GLY A 267 21.48 -27.15 9.25
C GLY A 267 20.84 -25.81 9.55
N CYS A 268 19.60 -25.86 10.03
CA CYS A 268 18.81 -24.69 10.36
C CYS A 268 19.48 -23.86 11.48
N PRO A 269 19.68 -22.53 11.33
CA PRO A 269 20.30 -21.72 12.37
C PRO A 269 19.42 -21.70 13.62
N ALA A 270 20.05 -21.78 14.80
CA ALA A 270 19.35 -21.72 16.07
C ALA A 270 18.74 -20.32 16.26
N ILE A 271 17.41 -20.24 16.21
CA ILE A 271 16.66 -19.01 16.49
C ILE A 271 16.48 -18.87 17.99
N LYS A 272 16.95 -17.75 18.55
CA LYS A 272 16.84 -17.45 19.98
C LYS A 272 15.91 -16.28 20.20
N VAL A 273 14.84 -16.50 20.95
CA VAL A 273 13.98 -15.41 21.45
C VAL A 273 14.79 -14.48 22.33
N LYS A 274 14.69 -13.18 22.09
CA LYS A 274 15.34 -12.15 22.90
C LYS A 274 14.52 -11.95 24.18
N SER A 275 15.14 -12.18 25.33
CA SER A 275 14.48 -11.97 26.63
C SER A 275 14.09 -10.50 26.79
N GLY A 276 12.82 -10.24 27.12
CA GLY A 276 12.25 -8.89 27.18
C GLY A 276 12.11 -8.18 25.82
N GLY A 277 12.32 -8.88 24.70
CA GLY A 277 12.10 -8.34 23.37
C GLY A 277 10.62 -8.19 23.01
N SER A 278 10.31 -7.35 22.02
CA SER A 278 8.92 -7.04 21.66
C SER A 278 8.15 -8.26 21.12
N THR A 279 6.88 -8.37 21.49
CA THR A 279 5.95 -9.42 21.02
C THR A 279 4.61 -8.83 20.62
N GLY A 280 3.89 -9.48 19.70
CA GLY A 280 2.54 -9.08 19.34
C GLY A 280 1.93 -9.92 18.23
N SER A 281 0.91 -9.36 17.58
CA SER A 281 0.19 -9.94 16.44
C SER A 281 0.05 -8.91 15.33
N GLY A 282 -0.14 -9.38 14.10
CA GLY A 282 -0.35 -8.53 12.93
C GLY A 282 -0.35 -9.34 11.64
N TRP A 283 0.03 -8.73 10.53
CA TRP A 283 0.02 -9.36 9.21
C TRP A 283 1.26 -9.02 8.39
N ALA A 284 1.66 -9.94 7.52
CA ALA A 284 2.71 -9.66 6.55
C ALA A 284 2.09 -9.04 5.29
N THR A 285 2.74 -8.03 4.72
CA THR A 285 2.52 -7.60 3.32
C THR A 285 3.76 -7.94 2.49
N ARG A 286 3.84 -7.44 1.27
CA ARG A 286 4.91 -7.72 0.30
C ARG A 286 5.18 -6.47 -0.52
N TYR A 287 6.46 -6.11 -0.68
CA TYR A 287 6.87 -5.01 -1.55
C TYR A 287 8.26 -5.23 -2.13
N TRP A 288 8.57 -4.54 -3.22
CA TRP A 288 9.93 -4.23 -3.65
C TRP A 288 9.90 -2.99 -4.55
N ASP A 289 10.20 -1.84 -3.96
CA ASP A 289 10.23 -0.51 -4.60
C ASP A 289 11.58 -0.19 -5.29
N CYS A 290 12.60 -1.01 -5.04
CA CYS A 290 14.00 -0.81 -5.39
C CYS A 290 14.69 0.41 -4.75
N CYS A 291 14.04 1.12 -3.83
CA CYS A 291 14.61 2.29 -3.17
C CYS A 291 15.77 1.91 -2.23
N MET A 292 16.64 2.86 -1.90
CA MET A 292 17.61 2.67 -0.82
C MET A 292 16.86 2.55 0.52
N PRO A 293 16.99 1.44 1.27
CA PRO A 293 16.25 1.25 2.52
C PRO A 293 16.59 2.29 3.58
N HIS A 294 15.61 2.67 4.42
CA HIS A 294 15.78 3.66 5.51
C HIS A 294 17.01 3.36 6.39
N CYS A 295 17.25 2.10 6.77
CA CYS A 295 18.36 1.72 7.63
C CYS A 295 19.75 1.73 6.94
N SER A 296 19.80 2.07 5.65
CA SER A 296 21.02 2.36 4.91
C SER A 296 21.47 3.81 5.07
N TRP A 297 20.61 4.74 5.49
CA TRP A 297 21.02 6.14 5.63
C TRP A 297 21.96 6.34 6.83
N PRO A 298 23.06 7.10 6.72
CA PRO A 298 24.02 7.33 7.80
C PRO A 298 23.40 7.82 9.11
N GLU A 299 22.44 8.74 9.02
CA GLU A 299 21.62 9.29 10.11
C GLU A 299 20.72 8.26 10.81
N HIS A 300 20.54 7.08 10.21
CA HIS A 300 19.79 5.94 10.75
C HIS A 300 20.71 4.74 11.07
N GLY A 301 22.00 5.00 11.21
CA GLY A 301 23.05 4.04 11.57
C GLY A 301 23.84 3.49 10.38
N GLY A 302 23.35 3.66 9.15
CA GLY A 302 24.08 3.30 7.93
C GLY A 302 24.52 1.83 7.84
N GLN A 303 23.78 0.91 8.46
CA GLN A 303 24.21 -0.48 8.60
C GLN A 303 23.67 -1.41 7.50
N ALA A 304 22.51 -1.11 6.93
CA ALA A 304 22.00 -1.88 5.79
C ALA A 304 22.78 -1.50 4.52
N LYS A 305 23.22 -2.52 3.76
CA LYS A 305 23.88 -2.37 2.46
C LYS A 305 22.96 -1.69 1.45
N VAL A 306 23.56 -0.79 0.69
CA VAL A 306 23.00 -0.19 -0.52
C VAL A 306 23.84 -0.63 -1.72
N CYS A 307 23.20 -0.81 -2.87
CA CYS A 307 23.84 -1.24 -4.11
C CYS A 307 23.63 -0.21 -5.24
N ASP A 308 24.34 -0.39 -6.35
CA ASP A 308 24.08 0.31 -7.62
C ASP A 308 22.62 0.17 -8.07
N SER A 309 22.18 0.96 -9.05
CA SER A 309 20.78 0.95 -9.55
C SER A 309 20.31 -0.39 -10.18
N ARG A 310 21.19 -1.39 -10.27
CA ARG A 310 20.89 -2.79 -10.65
C ARG A 310 20.80 -3.73 -9.44
N GLY A 311 20.95 -3.21 -8.23
CA GLY A 311 20.92 -3.95 -6.97
C GLY A 311 22.04 -4.98 -6.82
N LYS A 312 23.18 -4.85 -7.53
CA LYS A 312 24.24 -5.88 -7.58
C LYS A 312 25.54 -5.47 -6.87
N ASN A 313 26.06 -4.29 -7.16
CA ASN A 313 27.37 -3.87 -6.69
C ASN A 313 27.19 -2.98 -5.46
N PRO A 314 27.70 -3.33 -4.27
CA PRO A 314 27.61 -2.46 -3.10
C PRO A 314 28.24 -1.09 -3.36
N ILE A 315 27.57 -0.03 -2.94
CA ILE A 315 28.06 1.35 -3.02
C ILE A 315 28.05 2.01 -1.63
N GLY A 316 28.53 3.25 -1.54
CA GLY A 316 28.55 3.98 -0.28
C GLY A 316 27.17 4.44 0.17
N ASN A 317 26.89 4.37 1.46
CA ASN A 317 25.63 4.81 2.07
C ASN A 317 25.33 6.32 1.92
N GLY A 318 26.29 7.12 1.46
CA GLY A 318 26.08 8.53 1.07
C GLY A 318 25.65 8.74 -0.39
N SER A 319 25.35 7.69 -1.16
CA SER A 319 25.01 7.79 -2.59
C SER A 319 23.57 8.27 -2.90
N GLY A 320 22.72 8.40 -1.87
CA GLY A 320 21.31 8.78 -1.99
C GLY A 320 20.43 7.70 -2.65
N SER A 321 19.12 7.73 -2.39
CA SER A 321 18.17 6.77 -2.98
C SER A 321 17.90 7.03 -4.47
N VAL A 322 17.81 5.98 -5.29
CA VAL A 322 17.31 6.06 -6.68
C VAL A 322 15.88 6.65 -6.75
N CYS A 323 15.09 6.49 -5.69
CA CYS A 323 13.75 7.07 -5.56
C CYS A 323 13.77 8.57 -5.19
N SER A 324 14.96 9.15 -5.01
CA SER A 324 15.19 10.57 -4.68
C SER A 324 16.28 11.18 -5.57
N GLY A 325 16.54 10.60 -6.75
CA GLY A 325 17.54 11.08 -7.72
C GLY A 325 19.00 10.69 -7.44
N GLY A 326 19.26 9.88 -6.41
CA GLY A 326 20.57 9.31 -6.10
C GLY A 326 20.88 8.03 -6.88
N ALA A 327 21.98 7.36 -6.51
CA ALA A 327 22.48 6.16 -7.21
C ALA A 327 22.23 4.84 -6.45
N GLY A 328 21.75 4.91 -5.21
CA GLY A 328 21.58 3.79 -4.30
C GLY A 328 20.22 3.10 -4.38
N ALA A 329 20.24 1.78 -4.53
CA ALA A 329 19.06 0.92 -4.55
C ALA A 329 19.18 -0.21 -3.51
N ALA A 330 18.05 -0.85 -3.19
CA ALA A 330 18.04 -2.07 -2.40
C ALA A 330 18.92 -3.15 -3.05
N CYS A 331 19.79 -3.79 -2.26
CA CYS A 331 20.63 -4.85 -2.78
C CYS A 331 19.79 -6.12 -3.01
N THR A 332 19.92 -6.74 -4.18
CA THR A 332 19.31 -8.05 -4.46
C THR A 332 19.89 -9.17 -3.59
N SER A 333 20.99 -8.95 -2.87
CA SER A 333 21.44 -9.85 -1.80
C SER A 333 20.52 -9.85 -0.56
N GLN A 334 19.62 -8.86 -0.42
CA GLN A 334 18.59 -8.72 0.63
C GLN A 334 17.21 -9.26 0.19
N ILE A 335 17.14 -10.10 -0.85
CA ILE A 335 15.94 -10.90 -1.17
C ILE A 335 15.63 -11.94 -0.07
N PRO A 336 14.40 -12.47 -0.03
CA PRO A 336 14.06 -13.57 0.87
C PRO A 336 14.66 -14.89 0.38
N PHE A 337 14.99 -15.78 1.31
CA PHE A 337 15.66 -17.05 1.03
C PHE A 337 15.34 -18.12 2.07
N THR A 338 15.65 -19.37 1.72
CA THR A 338 15.65 -20.53 2.61
C THR A 338 17.08 -21.00 2.87
N VAL A 339 17.28 -21.75 3.96
CA VAL A 339 18.53 -22.46 4.24
C VAL A 339 18.29 -23.95 4.05
N ASP A 340 19.22 -24.66 3.41
CA ASP A 340 19.09 -26.11 3.20
C ASP A 340 18.98 -26.86 4.53
N GLY A 341 17.99 -27.76 4.64
CA GLY A 341 17.70 -28.47 5.89
C GLY A 341 17.00 -27.61 6.95
N CYS A 342 16.31 -26.54 6.55
CA CYS A 342 15.62 -25.59 7.42
C CYS A 342 14.20 -25.29 6.92
N ASP A 343 13.49 -26.31 6.44
CA ASP A 343 12.25 -26.17 5.66
C ASP A 343 11.12 -25.41 6.39
N GLU A 344 11.07 -25.46 7.73
CA GLU A 344 10.11 -24.70 8.54
C GLU A 344 10.39 -23.18 8.54
N TYR A 345 11.62 -22.74 8.27
CA TYR A 345 12.03 -21.34 8.37
C TYR A 345 12.35 -20.72 7.02
N GLY A 346 11.92 -19.47 6.88
CA GLY A 346 12.34 -18.56 5.82
C GLY A 346 13.10 -17.41 6.44
N PHE A 347 13.93 -16.74 5.64
CA PHE A 347 14.71 -15.58 6.05
C PHE A 347 14.45 -14.45 5.07
N ALA A 348 14.13 -13.27 5.58
CA ALA A 348 13.82 -12.11 4.74
C ALA A 348 14.22 -10.80 5.41
N PHE A 349 14.05 -9.72 4.67
CA PHE A 349 14.16 -8.36 5.17
C PHE A 349 12.80 -7.68 5.04
N ALA A 350 12.53 -6.67 5.86
CA ALA A 350 11.21 -6.04 5.93
C ALA A 350 11.26 -4.54 6.23
N ALA A 351 10.23 -3.83 5.77
CA ALA A 351 9.82 -2.58 6.36
C ALA A 351 8.91 -2.83 7.57
N VAL A 352 9.00 -1.97 8.58
CA VAL A 352 8.12 -1.98 9.75
C VAL A 352 7.57 -0.58 10.00
N PRO A 353 6.50 -0.43 10.81
CA PRO A 353 5.88 0.86 11.10
C PRO A 353 6.87 1.88 11.62
N ALA A 354 6.76 3.10 11.12
CA ALA A 354 7.51 4.23 11.63
C ALA A 354 7.16 4.57 13.11
N SER A 355 5.94 4.27 13.55
CA SER A 355 5.51 4.29 14.97
C SER A 355 6.37 3.42 15.91
N ASN A 356 7.08 2.41 15.39
CA ASN A 356 7.88 1.49 16.20
C ASN A 356 9.29 1.99 16.53
N GLY A 357 9.68 3.19 16.06
CA GLY A 357 10.86 3.96 16.50
C GLY A 357 12.20 3.22 16.52
N GLY A 358 13.04 3.42 15.50
CA GLY A 358 14.42 2.94 15.52
C GLY A 358 14.55 1.41 15.62
N GLN A 359 13.96 0.71 14.65
CA GLN A 359 13.96 -0.76 14.60
C GLN A 359 15.07 -1.36 13.72
N CYS A 360 15.86 -0.53 13.04
CA CYS A 360 16.94 -0.93 12.16
C CYS A 360 17.84 -2.02 12.76
N GLY A 361 18.02 -3.14 12.05
CA GLY A 361 18.85 -4.26 12.47
C GLY A 361 18.28 -5.11 13.60
N LYS A 362 17.05 -4.87 14.08
CA LYS A 362 16.31 -5.81 14.92
C LYS A 362 15.76 -6.96 14.06
N CYS A 363 15.55 -8.12 14.68
CA CYS A 363 14.97 -9.29 14.01
C CYS A 363 13.76 -9.84 14.75
N PHE A 364 12.82 -10.39 13.99
CA PHE A 364 11.58 -10.96 14.51
C PHE A 364 11.31 -12.33 13.89
N GLN A 365 10.80 -13.26 14.70
CA GLN A 365 10.19 -14.48 14.21
C GLN A 365 8.69 -14.26 14.06
N LEU A 366 8.20 -14.26 12.82
CA LEU A 366 6.79 -14.24 12.48
C LEU A 366 6.29 -15.69 12.40
N THR A 367 5.28 -16.03 13.19
CA THR A 367 4.66 -17.36 13.25
C THR A 367 3.26 -17.27 12.68
N PHE A 368 3.02 -17.82 11.48
CA PHE A 368 1.78 -17.61 10.75
C PHE A 368 0.57 -18.30 11.42
N THR A 369 -0.55 -17.57 11.54
CA THR A 369 -1.77 -18.05 12.22
C THR A 369 -2.60 -18.98 11.35
N GLY A 370 -2.40 -18.95 10.02
CA GLY A 370 -3.19 -19.65 9.02
C GLY A 370 -4.32 -18.81 8.43
N GLU A 371 -4.63 -17.67 9.04
CA GLU A 371 -5.56 -16.68 8.52
C GLU A 371 -4.82 -15.65 7.64
N GLY A 372 -5.57 -14.84 6.90
CA GLY A 372 -5.06 -13.83 5.99
C GLY A 372 -5.83 -12.52 6.11
N HIS A 373 -5.10 -11.42 6.15
CA HIS A 373 -5.63 -10.07 6.33
C HIS A 373 -6.34 -9.57 5.06
N TYR A 374 -7.19 -8.55 5.16
CA TYR A 374 -8.04 -8.07 4.05
C TYR A 374 -8.85 -9.20 3.37
N SER A 375 -9.47 -10.08 4.17
CA SER A 375 -10.26 -11.24 3.69
C SER A 375 -9.49 -12.26 2.83
N SER A 376 -8.16 -12.32 2.94
CA SER A 376 -7.33 -13.24 2.14
C SER A 376 -7.18 -14.65 2.70
N THR A 377 -7.79 -14.97 3.86
CA THR A 377 -7.84 -16.34 4.43
C THR A 377 -8.25 -17.38 3.37
N ASN A 378 -7.32 -18.28 3.01
CA ASN A 378 -7.56 -19.28 1.98
C ASN A 378 -6.68 -20.53 2.14
N GLY A 379 -6.69 -21.42 1.14
CA GLY A 379 -5.91 -22.66 1.17
C GLY A 379 -4.39 -22.46 1.23
N ASN A 380 -3.86 -21.29 0.86
CA ASN A 380 -2.43 -20.98 0.88
C ASN A 380 -2.00 -20.39 2.24
N THR A 381 -2.77 -19.48 2.82
CA THR A 381 -2.52 -19.00 4.20
C THR A 381 -2.57 -20.17 5.19
N ARG A 382 -3.57 -21.05 5.06
CA ARG A 382 -3.71 -22.25 5.91
C ARG A 382 -2.54 -23.24 5.76
N LYS A 383 -1.92 -23.36 4.57
CA LYS A 383 -0.72 -24.19 4.38
C LYS A 383 0.45 -23.73 5.23
N LEU A 384 0.64 -22.42 5.42
CA LEU A 384 1.73 -21.89 6.24
C LEU A 384 1.66 -22.43 7.68
N LYS A 385 0.48 -22.34 8.30
CA LYS A 385 0.21 -22.91 9.63
C LYS A 385 0.40 -24.42 9.65
N ASN A 386 -0.22 -25.13 8.70
CA ASN A 386 -0.20 -26.60 8.64
C ASN A 386 1.22 -27.16 8.39
N GLN A 387 2.11 -26.38 7.79
CA GLN A 387 3.52 -26.68 7.56
C GLN A 387 4.45 -26.10 8.65
N ASN A 388 3.90 -25.56 9.74
CA ASN A 388 4.64 -24.94 10.85
C ASN A 388 5.62 -23.82 10.39
N LYS A 389 5.27 -23.08 9.33
CA LYS A 389 6.14 -22.08 8.70
C LYS A 389 6.35 -20.88 9.61
N LYS A 390 7.61 -20.45 9.73
CA LYS A 390 8.04 -19.29 10.52
C LYS A 390 8.97 -18.43 9.67
N LEU A 391 8.72 -17.13 9.58
CA LEU A 391 9.56 -16.20 8.81
C LEU A 391 10.44 -15.41 9.78
N ILE A 392 11.76 -15.51 9.64
CA ILE A 392 12.70 -14.65 10.37
C ILE A 392 12.97 -13.42 9.50
N VAL A 393 12.53 -12.26 9.98
CA VAL A 393 12.71 -10.98 9.30
C VAL A 393 13.77 -10.16 10.01
N MET A 394 14.58 -9.42 9.26
CA MET A 394 15.42 -8.34 9.77
C MET A 394 14.92 -7.01 9.23
N VAL A 395 14.83 -5.99 10.08
CA VAL A 395 14.34 -4.66 9.69
C VAL A 395 15.42 -3.88 8.93
N THR A 396 15.16 -3.62 7.66
CA THR A 396 15.98 -2.79 6.75
C THR A 396 15.32 -1.46 6.40
N ASN A 397 14.00 -1.38 6.49
CA ASN A 397 13.26 -0.20 6.10
C ASN A 397 12.25 0.21 7.18
N ILE A 398 11.80 1.46 7.10
CA ILE A 398 10.76 2.02 7.94
C ILE A 398 9.72 2.61 6.97
N GLY A 399 8.48 2.15 7.05
CA GLY A 399 7.40 2.60 6.15
C GLY A 399 6.41 3.50 6.89
N GLY A 400 6.00 4.58 6.23
CA GLY A 400 4.95 5.49 6.75
C GLY A 400 3.53 4.95 6.53
N ASP A 401 3.35 4.07 5.55
CA ASP A 401 2.13 3.35 5.21
C ASP A 401 2.00 1.97 5.91
N VAL A 402 3.00 1.60 6.72
CA VAL A 402 3.05 0.32 7.42
C VAL A 402 2.45 0.46 8.81
N ASN A 403 1.37 -0.27 9.08
CA ASN A 403 0.52 -0.14 10.27
C ASN A 403 1.02 -0.96 11.47
N GLN A 404 0.66 -0.60 12.70
CA GLN A 404 1.15 -1.29 13.90
C GLN A 404 0.96 -2.82 13.85
N GLY A 405 2.06 -3.57 13.94
CA GLY A 405 2.08 -5.04 13.82
C GLY A 405 2.23 -5.57 12.39
N GLN A 406 2.12 -4.72 11.36
CA GLN A 406 2.41 -5.07 9.97
C GLN A 406 3.92 -5.25 9.76
N PHE A 407 4.29 -6.25 8.95
CA PHE A 407 5.66 -6.43 8.46
C PHE A 407 5.63 -6.50 6.94
N ASP A 408 6.14 -5.48 6.26
CA ASP A 408 6.13 -5.45 4.80
C ASP A 408 7.37 -6.13 4.26
N ILE A 409 7.21 -7.35 3.73
CA ILE A 409 8.33 -8.22 3.40
C ILE A 409 8.92 -7.79 2.06
N MET A 410 10.24 -7.56 2.02
CA MET A 410 10.96 -7.31 0.78
C MET A 410 10.91 -8.58 -0.09
N ILE A 411 10.17 -8.54 -1.21
CA ILE A 411 10.00 -9.64 -2.16
C ILE A 411 9.96 -9.06 -3.58
N PRO A 412 10.93 -9.36 -4.46
CA PRO A 412 10.88 -8.94 -5.87
C PRO A 412 9.56 -9.37 -6.54
N GLY A 413 8.89 -8.41 -7.19
CA GLY A 413 7.55 -8.63 -7.77
C GLY A 413 6.40 -8.62 -6.74
N GLY A 414 6.67 -8.19 -5.50
CA GLY A 414 5.66 -7.96 -4.46
C GLY A 414 4.81 -6.70 -4.67
N GLY A 415 5.15 -5.85 -5.64
CA GLY A 415 4.54 -4.54 -5.86
C GLY A 415 5.50 -3.44 -5.42
N VAL A 416 5.49 -2.31 -6.13
CA VAL A 416 6.40 -1.18 -5.86
C VAL A 416 5.87 -0.25 -4.77
N GLY A 417 4.55 -0.25 -4.52
CA GLY A 417 3.92 0.60 -3.52
C GLY A 417 3.93 2.08 -3.93
N GLN A 418 4.21 2.98 -2.98
CA GLN A 418 4.19 4.43 -3.20
C GLN A 418 5.32 4.93 -4.11
N PHE A 419 6.48 4.27 -4.08
CA PHE A 419 7.68 4.67 -4.83
C PHE A 419 8.06 3.63 -5.88
N ASN A 420 8.80 4.01 -6.92
CA ASN A 420 9.24 3.07 -7.95
C ASN A 420 10.63 3.44 -8.50
N GLY A 421 11.68 2.96 -7.84
CA GLY A 421 13.06 3.05 -8.29
C GLY A 421 13.48 1.94 -9.26
N CYS A 422 12.59 1.02 -9.62
CA CYS A 422 12.95 -0.25 -10.26
C CYS A 422 13.36 -0.16 -11.74
N ALA A 423 13.24 1.01 -12.37
CA ALA A 423 13.62 1.22 -13.77
C ALA A 423 15.08 0.81 -14.08
N GLY A 424 15.99 0.97 -13.11
CA GLY A 424 17.40 0.60 -13.26
C GLY A 424 17.71 -0.91 -13.23
N MET A 425 16.79 -1.74 -12.73
CA MET A 425 17.05 -3.16 -12.47
C MET A 425 17.13 -4.03 -13.74
N GLY A 426 16.54 -3.60 -14.85
CA GLY A 426 16.46 -4.41 -16.08
C GLY A 426 15.55 -5.64 -15.95
N TRP A 427 14.57 -5.59 -15.03
CA TRP A 427 13.52 -6.59 -14.87
C TRP A 427 12.33 -6.31 -15.80
N GLY A 428 11.50 -7.32 -16.03
CA GLY A 428 10.22 -7.19 -16.73
C GLY A 428 9.12 -6.57 -15.88
N ALA A 429 7.88 -6.65 -16.35
CA ALA A 429 6.70 -6.16 -15.62
C ALA A 429 6.63 -6.73 -14.18
N GLN A 430 6.35 -5.87 -13.21
CA GLN A 430 6.32 -6.20 -11.78
C GLN A 430 4.91 -6.48 -11.23
N GLY A 431 3.89 -6.42 -12.11
CA GLY A 431 2.47 -6.58 -11.76
C GLY A 431 1.84 -5.29 -11.23
N GLU A 432 0.73 -5.43 -10.51
CA GLU A 432 0.04 -4.35 -9.80
C GLU A 432 0.97 -3.49 -8.94
N GLN A 433 0.67 -2.18 -8.83
CA GLN A 433 1.44 -1.27 -7.98
C GLN A 433 1.50 -1.76 -6.51
N TYR A 434 0.37 -2.21 -5.97
CA TYR A 434 0.26 -2.80 -4.64
C TYR A 434 0.01 -4.31 -4.73
N GLY A 435 0.92 -5.10 -4.14
CA GLY A 435 0.86 -6.57 -4.11
C GLY A 435 1.32 -7.28 -5.40
N GLY A 436 1.67 -6.55 -6.46
CA GLY A 436 2.51 -7.02 -7.57
C GLY A 436 2.00 -8.24 -8.34
N LEU A 437 2.93 -9.10 -8.74
CA LEU A 437 2.67 -10.29 -9.56
C LEU A 437 1.71 -11.29 -8.90
N LEU A 438 1.61 -11.30 -7.57
CA LEU A 438 0.61 -12.12 -6.87
C LEU A 438 -0.78 -11.49 -6.97
N SER A 439 -0.91 -10.16 -6.89
CA SER A 439 -2.18 -9.46 -7.10
C SER A 439 -2.70 -9.67 -8.53
N ASP A 440 -1.82 -9.66 -9.55
CA ASP A 440 -2.20 -10.05 -10.91
C ASP A 440 -2.85 -11.44 -10.93
N CYS A 441 -2.17 -12.45 -10.34
CA CYS A 441 -2.66 -13.82 -10.30
C CYS A 441 -3.97 -13.96 -9.52
N GLU A 442 -4.09 -13.22 -8.41
CA GLU A 442 -5.29 -13.14 -7.58
C GLU A 442 -6.50 -12.66 -8.42
N LYS A 443 -6.32 -11.62 -9.23
CA LYS A 443 -7.34 -11.13 -10.20
C LYS A 443 -7.57 -12.12 -11.35
N GLU A 444 -6.52 -12.55 -12.05
CA GLU A 444 -6.56 -13.46 -13.22
C GLU A 444 -7.24 -14.81 -12.94
N HIS A 445 -7.23 -15.26 -11.68
CA HIS A 445 -7.80 -16.54 -11.26
C HIS A 445 -8.94 -16.41 -10.23
N ASN A 446 -9.56 -15.24 -10.11
CA ASN A 446 -10.69 -14.97 -9.22
C ASN A 446 -10.44 -15.50 -7.78
N TYR A 447 -9.28 -15.16 -7.22
CA TYR A 447 -8.83 -15.53 -5.88
C TYR A 447 -8.77 -17.05 -5.59
N ASN A 448 -8.75 -17.90 -6.63
CA ASN A 448 -8.57 -19.34 -6.49
C ASN A 448 -7.15 -19.72 -6.01
N ALA A 449 -6.98 -19.88 -4.70
CA ALA A 449 -5.71 -20.25 -4.05
C ALA A 449 -4.97 -21.42 -4.73
N GLY A 450 -5.68 -22.39 -5.30
CA GLY A 450 -5.10 -23.55 -5.99
C GLY A 450 -4.40 -23.22 -7.33
N LYS A 451 -4.53 -22.00 -7.84
CA LYS A 451 -3.90 -21.54 -9.10
C LYS A 451 -2.75 -20.54 -8.89
N MET A 452 -2.71 -19.87 -7.74
CA MET A 452 -1.80 -18.75 -7.48
C MET A 452 -0.32 -19.14 -7.56
N ALA A 453 0.07 -20.27 -6.96
CA ALA A 453 1.47 -20.70 -6.97
C ALA A 453 2.01 -20.99 -8.39
N SER A 454 1.20 -21.60 -9.26
CA SER A 454 1.58 -21.85 -10.67
C SER A 454 1.65 -20.56 -11.49
N CYS A 455 0.66 -19.67 -11.36
CA CYS A 455 0.64 -18.39 -12.06
C CYS A 455 1.82 -17.51 -11.63
N LEU A 456 2.05 -17.39 -10.32
CA LEU A 456 3.16 -16.58 -9.80
C LEU A 456 4.51 -17.17 -10.22
N THR A 457 4.66 -18.49 -10.25
CA THR A 457 5.89 -19.13 -10.77
C THR A 457 6.17 -18.75 -12.24
N GLU A 458 5.15 -18.74 -13.10
CA GLU A 458 5.30 -18.30 -14.49
C GLU A 458 5.68 -16.82 -14.58
N LYS A 459 4.95 -15.96 -13.86
CA LYS A 459 5.21 -14.51 -13.80
C LYS A 459 6.62 -14.20 -13.27
N CYS A 460 7.08 -14.88 -12.20
CA CYS A 460 8.46 -14.75 -11.69
C CYS A 460 9.50 -15.12 -12.77
N ASN A 461 9.33 -16.24 -13.46
CA ASN A 461 10.26 -16.67 -14.50
C ASN A 461 10.33 -15.68 -15.68
N LYS A 462 9.21 -15.03 -16.02
CA LYS A 462 9.14 -14.01 -17.07
C LYS A 462 9.71 -12.66 -16.63
N ALA A 463 9.34 -12.19 -15.44
CA ALA A 463 9.76 -10.88 -14.92
C ALA A 463 11.25 -10.82 -14.58
N PHE A 464 11.83 -11.92 -14.07
CA PHE A 464 13.21 -11.98 -13.60
C PHE A 464 14.09 -12.91 -14.45
N GLY A 465 13.75 -13.12 -15.73
CA GLY A 465 14.53 -13.96 -16.64
C GLY A 465 15.97 -13.47 -16.88
N SER A 466 16.24 -12.19 -16.61
CA SER A 466 17.56 -11.54 -16.65
C SER A 466 18.31 -11.57 -15.31
N ASP A 467 17.67 -11.92 -14.19
CA ASP A 467 18.22 -11.84 -12.84
C ASP A 467 17.84 -13.06 -11.99
N GLU A 468 18.74 -14.05 -11.99
CA GLU A 468 18.56 -15.32 -11.26
C GLU A 468 18.40 -15.14 -9.74
N GLU A 469 18.93 -14.06 -9.17
CA GLU A 469 18.83 -13.78 -7.74
C GLU A 469 17.46 -13.20 -7.42
N ALA A 470 17.04 -12.13 -8.10
CA ALA A 470 15.69 -11.57 -7.96
C ALA A 470 14.60 -12.60 -8.23
N LYS A 471 14.81 -13.48 -9.23
CA LYS A 471 13.90 -14.59 -9.54
C LYS A 471 13.71 -15.55 -8.36
N LYS A 472 14.78 -15.89 -7.61
CA LYS A 472 14.68 -16.71 -6.39
C LYS A 472 13.87 -16.01 -5.30
N GLY A 473 14.04 -14.69 -5.16
CA GLY A 473 13.24 -13.87 -4.25
C GLY A 473 11.74 -13.90 -4.59
N CYS A 474 11.38 -13.75 -5.86
CA CYS A 474 9.99 -13.88 -6.31
C CYS A 474 9.44 -15.31 -6.11
N LEU A 475 10.23 -16.33 -6.48
CA LEU A 475 9.84 -17.73 -6.33
C LEU A 475 9.70 -18.16 -4.87
N PHE A 476 10.35 -17.49 -3.90
CA PHE A 476 10.11 -17.71 -2.47
C PHE A 476 8.65 -17.47 -2.07
N LEU A 477 8.02 -16.42 -2.62
CA LEU A 477 6.60 -16.15 -2.42
C LEU A 477 5.72 -17.25 -3.03
N ALA A 478 6.03 -17.68 -4.26
CA ALA A 478 5.29 -18.74 -4.94
C ALA A 478 5.40 -20.12 -4.25
N THR A 479 6.58 -20.44 -3.70
CA THR A 479 6.91 -21.78 -3.21
C THR A 479 6.88 -21.87 -1.68
N TRP A 480 7.83 -21.26 -0.98
CA TRP A 480 7.93 -21.37 0.49
C TRP A 480 6.76 -20.69 1.20
N MET A 481 6.32 -19.51 0.73
CA MET A 481 5.10 -18.86 1.23
C MET A 481 3.80 -19.43 0.61
N ASN A 482 3.88 -20.48 -0.21
CA ASN A 482 2.74 -21.13 -0.87
C ASN A 482 1.84 -20.20 -1.73
N ALA A 483 2.32 -19.03 -2.16
CA ALA A 483 1.52 -17.93 -2.73
C ALA A 483 0.35 -17.52 -1.83
N ALA A 484 0.64 -17.31 -0.53
CA ALA A 484 -0.29 -16.74 0.44
C ALA A 484 -0.33 -15.21 0.31
N GLY A 485 -1.50 -14.68 -0.04
CA GLY A 485 -1.80 -13.25 0.11
C GLY A 485 -1.85 -12.89 1.59
N ASN A 486 -1.15 -11.80 1.94
CA ASN A 486 -1.18 -11.06 3.20
C ASN A 486 -1.44 -11.88 4.50
N PRO A 487 -0.61 -12.90 4.82
CA PRO A 487 -0.89 -13.83 5.92
C PRO A 487 -0.72 -13.18 7.29
N GLU A 488 -1.65 -13.48 8.20
CA GLU A 488 -1.57 -13.07 9.60
C GLU A 488 -0.54 -13.88 10.39
N HIS A 489 0.07 -13.26 11.39
CA HIS A 489 1.12 -13.85 12.20
C HIS A 489 1.14 -13.31 13.64
N ASN A 490 1.74 -14.08 14.53
CA ASN A 490 2.24 -13.60 15.83
C ASN A 490 3.76 -13.40 15.73
N TYR A 491 4.27 -12.30 16.28
CA TYR A 491 5.71 -11.98 16.25
C TYR A 491 6.35 -11.98 17.64
N VAL A 492 7.63 -12.30 17.66
CA VAL A 492 8.53 -12.17 18.82
C VAL A 492 9.90 -11.73 18.34
N GLU A 493 10.52 -10.77 19.04
CA GLU A 493 11.89 -10.32 18.75
C GLU A 493 12.91 -11.44 19.06
N VAL A 494 13.88 -11.62 18.18
CA VAL A 494 14.90 -12.67 18.23
C VAL A 494 16.30 -12.08 18.07
N GLU A 495 17.33 -12.78 18.58
CA GLU A 495 18.71 -12.51 18.18
C GLU A 495 18.85 -12.68 16.66
N CYS A 496 19.39 -11.67 15.97
CA CYS A 496 19.57 -11.73 14.53
C CYS A 496 20.55 -12.83 14.10
N PRO A 497 20.11 -13.83 13.32
CA PRO A 497 20.97 -14.94 12.92
C PRO A 497 22.02 -14.50 11.89
N GLU A 498 23.17 -15.18 11.90
CA GLU A 498 24.31 -14.87 11.00
C GLU A 498 23.94 -14.87 9.52
N VAL A 499 22.95 -15.68 9.11
CA VAL A 499 22.49 -15.73 7.72
C VAL A 499 21.85 -14.43 7.24
N LEU A 500 21.21 -13.68 8.14
CA LEU A 500 20.68 -12.34 7.86
C LEU A 500 21.77 -11.27 8.03
N LYS A 501 22.55 -11.31 9.11
CA LYS A 501 23.61 -10.31 9.37
C LYS A 501 24.70 -10.24 8.27
N LYS A 502 24.94 -11.34 7.55
CA LYS A 502 25.84 -11.34 6.38
C LYS A 502 25.26 -10.63 5.15
N LYS A 503 23.92 -10.55 5.06
CA LYS A 503 23.16 -9.98 3.94
C LYS A 503 22.66 -8.56 4.21
N TYR A 504 22.44 -8.20 5.47
CA TYR A 504 22.27 -6.82 5.93
C TYR A 504 23.43 -5.97 5.42
#